data_AF-X1PQ16-F1
#
_entry.id   AF-X1PQ16-F1
#
_cell.length_a   1.000
_cell.length_b   1.000
_cell.length_c   1.000
_cell.angle_alpha   90.00
_cell.angle_beta   90.00
_cell.angle_gamma   90.00
#
_symmetry.space_group_name_H-M   'P 1'
#
loop_
_entity.id
_entity.type
_entity.pdbx_description
1 polymer ?
#
loop_
_entity_poly.entity_id
_entity_poly.type
_entity_poly.pdbx_seq_one_letter_code
_entity_poly.pdbx_strand_id
1 'polypeptide(L)'
;FQYNLSVPWDIASGLFSGIFFCTDEQDFKPRNLSFSSDGKNLYTANMDTNTVYQYTLSIPWDLSTAVYSNKYFYIGDQSIWPYGISFSNIGSEMYILGADTDTVYQYTLPEIPVPPPKKEASRTGIYSFNTLS
;
A
#
# COMPACT_ATOMS: atom_id res chain seq x y z
N PHE A 1 4.51 -10.15 -12.87
CA PHE A 1 3.67 -10.76 -13.93
C PHE A 1 2.32 -11.12 -13.36
N GLN A 2 1.24 -10.99 -14.13
CA GLN A 2 -0.11 -11.36 -13.71
C GLN A 2 -0.57 -12.62 -14.43
N TYR A 3 -1.25 -13.48 -13.69
CA TYR A 3 -1.88 -14.70 -14.18
C TYR A 3 -3.35 -14.71 -13.76
N ASN A 4 -4.23 -15.13 -14.65
CA ASN A 4 -5.63 -15.39 -14.32
C ASN A 4 -5.77 -16.89 -14.05
N LEU A 5 -6.36 -17.25 -12.91
CA LEU A 5 -6.70 -18.64 -12.60
C LEU A 5 -8.10 -18.93 -13.14
N SER A 6 -8.25 -19.95 -13.99
CA SER A 6 -9.58 -20.38 -14.43
C SER A 6 -10.32 -21.19 -13.35
N VAL A 7 -9.60 -21.69 -12.34
CA VAL A 7 -10.14 -22.37 -11.17
C VAL A 7 -9.58 -21.69 -9.91
N PRO A 8 -10.42 -21.16 -9.01
CA PRO A 8 -9.95 -20.53 -7.77
C PRO A 8 -9.04 -21.47 -6.97
N TRP A 9 -7.90 -20.95 -6.52
CA TRP A 9 -6.91 -21.64 -5.69
C TRP A 9 -6.17 -22.82 -6.36
N ASP A 10 -6.39 -23.06 -7.66
CA ASP A 10 -5.63 -24.05 -8.42
C ASP A 10 -4.56 -23.37 -9.28
N ILE A 11 -3.30 -23.51 -8.86
CA ILE A 11 -2.15 -22.91 -9.56
C ILE A 11 -1.91 -23.53 -10.94
N ALA A 12 -2.37 -24.75 -11.19
CA ALA A 12 -2.24 -25.39 -12.50
C ALA A 12 -3.18 -24.77 -13.53
N SER A 13 -4.22 -24.06 -13.08
CA SER A 13 -5.17 -23.33 -13.94
C SER A 13 -4.67 -21.95 -14.39
N GLY A 14 -3.45 -21.57 -14.01
CA GLY A 14 -2.89 -20.26 -14.27
C GLY A 14 -2.54 -20.03 -15.74
N LEU A 15 -3.12 -18.98 -16.32
CA LEU A 15 -2.80 -18.50 -17.66
C LEU A 15 -2.17 -17.11 -17.58
N PHE A 16 -1.01 -16.94 -18.20
CA PHE A 16 -0.33 -15.64 -18.21
C PHE A 16 -1.19 -14.62 -18.97
N SER A 17 -1.54 -13.52 -18.30
CA SER A 17 -2.48 -12.53 -18.83
C SER A 17 -1.84 -11.54 -19.81
N GLY A 18 -0.54 -11.64 -20.07
CA GLY A 18 0.22 -10.64 -20.83
C GLY A 18 0.54 -9.36 -20.02
N ILE A 19 0.00 -9.24 -18.80
CA ILE A 19 0.14 -8.07 -17.94
C ILE A 19 1.37 -8.24 -17.03
N PHE A 20 2.17 -7.18 -16.96
CA PHE A 20 3.30 -7.07 -16.04
C PHE A 20 3.49 -5.61 -15.61
N PHE A 21 4.20 -5.44 -14.50
CA PHE A 21 4.59 -4.14 -13.98
C PHE A 21 6.08 -4.21 -13.65
N CYS A 22 6.81 -3.17 -14.03
CA CYS A 22 8.20 -2.97 -13.66
C CYS A 22 8.21 -2.04 -12.45
N THR A 23 8.91 -2.42 -11.38
CA THR A 23 9.05 -1.60 -10.17
C THR A 23 9.92 -0.36 -10.37
N ASP A 24 10.49 -0.20 -11.57
CA ASP A 24 11.28 0.94 -12.06
C ASP A 24 12.45 1.31 -11.15
N GLU A 25 12.84 2.60 -11.11
CA GLU A 25 14.03 3.10 -10.40
C GLU A 25 13.97 2.93 -8.87
N GLN A 26 12.81 2.60 -8.32
CA GLN A 26 12.60 2.55 -6.87
C GLN A 26 13.06 1.21 -6.28
N ASP A 27 12.87 0.12 -7.00
CA ASP A 27 13.11 -1.23 -6.47
C ASP A 27 13.70 -2.13 -7.57
N PHE A 28 15.03 -2.17 -7.64
CA PHE A 28 15.78 -2.97 -8.61
C PHE A 28 15.94 -4.46 -8.22
N LYS A 29 15.56 -4.83 -6.99
CA LYS A 29 15.65 -6.21 -6.48
C LYS A 29 14.46 -6.53 -5.55
N PRO A 30 13.23 -6.50 -6.08
CA PRO A 30 12.06 -6.86 -5.30
C PRO A 30 12.13 -8.35 -4.99
N ARG A 31 12.10 -8.71 -3.72
CA ARG A 31 12.15 -10.10 -3.25
C ARG A 31 10.78 -10.66 -2.89
N ASN A 32 9.87 -9.78 -2.52
CA ASN A 32 8.53 -10.15 -2.11
C ASN A 32 7.52 -9.10 -2.59
N LEU A 33 6.26 -9.51 -2.70
CA LEU A 33 5.13 -8.61 -2.92
C LEU A 33 3.92 -9.01 -2.09
N SER A 34 3.10 -8.03 -1.72
CA SER A 34 1.80 -8.24 -1.10
C SER A 34 0.80 -7.22 -1.63
N PHE A 35 -0.48 -7.58 -1.68
CA PHE A 35 -1.56 -6.64 -1.97
C PHE A 35 -2.28 -6.23 -0.68
N SER A 36 -2.90 -5.05 -0.68
CA SER A 36 -3.97 -4.73 0.27
C SER A 36 -5.19 -5.61 0.02
N SER A 37 -6.05 -5.78 1.03
CA SER A 37 -7.25 -6.63 0.94
C SER A 37 -8.26 -6.16 -0.11
N ASP A 38 -8.26 -4.87 -0.44
CA ASP A 38 -9.07 -4.28 -1.51
C ASP A 38 -8.39 -4.30 -2.89
N GLY A 39 -7.17 -4.83 -2.99
CA GLY A 39 -6.40 -4.93 -4.23
C GLY A 39 -5.85 -3.62 -4.79
N LYS A 40 -6.07 -2.49 -4.11
CA LYS A 40 -5.70 -1.16 -4.62
C LYS A 40 -4.27 -0.73 -4.32
N ASN A 41 -3.60 -1.41 -3.41
CA ASN A 41 -2.20 -1.16 -3.10
C ASN A 41 -1.39 -2.43 -3.31
N LEU A 42 -0.26 -2.27 -3.97
CA LEU A 42 0.79 -3.26 -4.10
C LEU A 42 1.98 -2.79 -3.26
N TYR A 43 2.55 -3.70 -2.50
CA TYR A 43 3.74 -3.47 -1.69
C TYR A 43 4.84 -4.39 -2.19
N THR A 44 6.06 -3.88 -2.35
CA THR A 44 7.25 -4.71 -2.65
C THR A 44 8.31 -4.53 -1.57
N ALA A 45 9.09 -5.57 -1.31
CA ALA A 45 10.25 -5.50 -0.42
C ALA A 45 11.54 -5.56 -1.25
N ASN A 46 12.36 -4.52 -1.20
CA ASN A 46 13.67 -4.52 -1.83
C ASN A 46 14.71 -5.15 -0.90
N MET A 47 15.49 -6.11 -1.42
CA MET A 47 16.50 -6.78 -0.59
C MET A 47 17.73 -5.89 -0.29
N ASP A 48 18.18 -5.07 -1.22
CA ASP A 48 19.42 -4.30 -1.06
C ASP A 48 19.21 -3.07 -0.17
N THR A 49 18.08 -2.37 -0.34
CA THR A 49 17.78 -1.13 0.38
C THR A 49 17.02 -1.37 1.68
N ASN A 50 16.64 -2.61 1.98
CA ASN A 50 15.85 -2.98 3.16
C ASN A 50 14.62 -2.07 3.30
N THR A 51 13.90 -1.87 2.20
CA THR A 51 12.81 -0.91 2.09
C THR A 51 11.59 -1.57 1.49
N VAL A 52 10.43 -1.30 2.10
CA VAL A 52 9.13 -1.63 1.53
C VAL A 52 8.64 -0.44 0.71
N TYR A 53 8.33 -0.64 -0.56
CA TYR A 53 7.77 0.40 -1.44
C TYR A 53 6.27 0.17 -1.65
N GLN A 54 5.51 1.24 -1.77
CA GLN A 54 4.08 1.19 -2.06
C GLN A 54 3.77 1.73 -3.46
N TYR A 55 2.91 1.00 -4.16
CA TYR A 55 2.35 1.33 -5.45
C TYR A 55 0.82 1.32 -5.36
N THR A 56 0.17 2.27 -5.99
CA THR A 56 -1.30 2.34 -6.09
C THR A 56 -1.75 1.78 -7.42
N LEU A 57 -2.82 1.01 -7.39
CA LEU A 57 -3.50 0.46 -8.56
C LEU A 57 -4.85 1.18 -8.68
N SER A 58 -5.11 1.81 -9.83
CA SER A 58 -6.41 2.44 -10.07
C SER A 58 -7.52 1.40 -10.31
N ILE A 59 -7.15 0.20 -10.78
CA ILE A 59 -8.02 -0.96 -10.89
C ILE A 59 -7.48 -2.06 -9.97
N PRO A 60 -8.27 -2.52 -8.97
CA PRO A 60 -7.83 -3.56 -8.05
C PRO A 60 -7.24 -4.79 -8.74
N TRP A 61 -6.07 -5.25 -8.25
CA TRP A 61 -5.32 -6.41 -8.77
C TRP A 61 -4.85 -6.35 -10.23
N ASP A 62 -5.03 -5.22 -10.92
CA ASP A 62 -4.51 -5.01 -12.28
C ASP A 62 -3.15 -4.31 -12.24
N LEU A 63 -2.09 -5.09 -12.46
CA LEU A 63 -0.72 -4.57 -12.45
C LEU A 63 -0.46 -3.52 -13.54
N SER A 64 -1.23 -3.49 -14.64
CA SER A 64 -1.06 -2.48 -15.69
C SER A 64 -1.40 -1.07 -15.22
N THR A 65 -2.08 -0.95 -14.08
CA THR A 65 -2.49 0.32 -13.47
C THR A 65 -1.62 0.73 -12.28
N ALA A 66 -0.60 -0.06 -11.96
CA ALA A 66 0.28 0.20 -10.84
C ALA A 66 1.14 1.45 -11.10
N VAL A 67 1.17 2.36 -10.12
CA VAL A 67 1.96 3.59 -10.12
C VAL A 67 2.61 3.77 -8.76
N TYR A 68 3.90 4.13 -8.73
CA TYR A 68 4.60 4.38 -7.48
C TYR A 68 3.94 5.50 -6.68
N SER A 69 3.61 5.24 -5.42
CA SER A 69 2.83 6.16 -4.58
C SER A 69 3.68 7.21 -3.87
N ASN A 70 4.98 7.29 -4.16
CA ASN A 70 5.95 8.10 -3.43
C ASN A 70 5.95 7.82 -1.91
N LYS A 71 5.78 6.55 -1.56
CA LYS A 71 5.72 6.06 -0.18
C LYS A 71 6.63 4.85 -0.03
N TYR A 72 7.38 4.85 1.06
CA TYR A 72 8.26 3.76 1.42
C TYR A 72 8.37 3.64 2.94
N PHE A 73 8.80 2.47 3.41
CA PHE A 73 9.07 2.20 4.81
C PHE A 73 10.40 1.44 4.94
N TYR A 74 11.37 2.07 5.59
CA TYR A 74 12.69 1.48 5.82
C TYR A 74 12.66 0.55 7.03
N ILE A 75 13.21 -0.65 6.89
CA ILE A 75 13.19 -1.70 7.92
C ILE A 75 14.59 -2.14 8.34
N GLY A 76 15.63 -1.59 7.70
CA GLY A 76 17.01 -2.03 7.87
C GLY A 76 17.60 -1.81 9.27
N ASP A 77 16.89 -1.09 10.15
CA ASP A 77 17.26 -0.97 11.56
C ASP A 77 16.97 -2.24 12.37
N GLN A 78 16.03 -3.09 11.90
CA GLN A 78 15.64 -4.32 12.60
C GLN A 78 16.16 -5.59 11.92
N SER A 79 16.18 -5.62 10.60
CA SER A 79 16.59 -6.79 9.80
C SER A 79 17.04 -6.36 8.41
N ILE A 80 18.03 -7.08 7.88
CA ILE A 80 18.45 -6.96 6.49
C ILE A 80 17.88 -8.10 5.64
N TRP A 81 17.66 -7.82 4.35
CA TRP A 81 17.17 -8.80 3.36
C TRP A 81 15.77 -9.39 3.65
N PRO A 82 14.68 -8.61 3.64
CA PRO A 82 13.34 -9.12 3.91
C PRO A 82 12.93 -10.28 2.99
N TYR A 83 12.40 -11.38 3.56
CA TYR A 83 11.93 -12.54 2.78
C TYR A 83 10.43 -12.49 2.46
N GLY A 84 9.65 -11.92 3.37
CA GLY A 84 8.19 -11.91 3.27
C GLY A 84 7.59 -10.66 3.88
N ILE A 85 6.53 -10.14 3.24
CA ILE A 85 5.65 -9.11 3.81
C ILE A 85 4.23 -9.69 3.86
N SER A 86 3.53 -9.46 4.97
CA SER A 86 2.09 -9.67 5.06
C SER A 86 1.45 -8.54 5.85
N PHE A 87 0.15 -8.34 5.69
CA PHE A 87 -0.62 -7.34 6.43
C PHE A 87 -1.73 -8.00 7.25
N SER A 88 -2.16 -7.35 8.32
CA SER A 88 -3.43 -7.71 8.98
C SER A 88 -4.61 -7.41 8.07
N ASN A 89 -5.78 -8.00 8.36
CA ASN A 89 -6.96 -7.93 7.48
C ASN A 89 -7.42 -6.48 7.18
N ILE A 90 -7.24 -5.57 8.14
CA ILE A 90 -7.58 -4.15 8.03
C ILE A 90 -6.38 -3.27 7.64
N GLY A 91 -5.19 -3.86 7.46
CA GLY A 91 -3.97 -3.15 7.04
C GLY A 91 -3.35 -2.24 8.09
N SER A 92 -3.78 -2.32 9.36
CA SER A 92 -3.21 -1.53 10.47
C SER A 92 -1.86 -2.06 10.95
N GLU A 93 -1.52 -3.30 10.59
CA GLU A 93 -0.29 -3.96 10.99
C GLU A 93 0.39 -4.56 9.76
N MET A 94 1.71 -4.42 9.69
CA MET A 94 2.58 -5.04 8.70
C MET A 94 3.52 -6.01 9.41
N TYR A 95 3.65 -7.21 8.85
CA TYR A 95 4.51 -8.28 9.34
C TYR A 95 5.62 -8.55 8.34
N ILE A 96 6.86 -8.63 8.81
CA ILE A 96 8.02 -8.87 7.96
C ILE A 96 8.85 -10.02 8.53
N LEU A 97 9.15 -11.00 7.69
CA LEU A 97 10.09 -12.07 8.02
C LEU A 97 11.52 -11.61 7.69
N GLY A 98 12.31 -11.39 8.74
CA GLY A 98 13.72 -11.06 8.67
C GLY A 98 14.58 -12.27 8.40
N ALA A 99 15.46 -12.17 7.41
CA ALA A 99 16.25 -13.29 6.92
C ALA A 99 17.53 -13.56 7.70
N ASP A 100 18.11 -12.49 8.22
CA ASP A 100 19.34 -12.49 8.99
C ASP A 100 19.09 -12.84 10.46
N THR A 101 17.87 -12.61 10.94
CA THR A 101 17.49 -12.81 12.35
C THR A 101 16.54 -13.97 12.58
N ASP A 102 16.07 -14.65 11.53
CA ASP A 102 15.03 -15.69 11.60
C ASP A 102 13.80 -15.26 12.43
N THR A 103 13.47 -13.96 12.39
CA THR A 103 12.50 -13.31 13.27
C THR A 103 11.38 -12.65 12.47
N VAL A 104 10.15 -12.73 12.98
CA VAL A 104 9.00 -11.97 12.45
C VAL A 104 8.87 -10.66 13.24
N TYR A 105 8.98 -9.54 12.54
CA TYR A 105 8.75 -8.21 13.09
C TYR A 105 7.33 -7.75 12.76
N GLN A 106 6.67 -7.14 13.75
CA GLN A 106 5.38 -6.49 13.57
C GLN A 106 5.55 -4.97 13.67
N TYR A 107 4.97 -4.26 12.70
CA TYR A 107 4.93 -2.81 12.64
C TYR A 107 3.49 -2.33 12.65
N THR A 108 3.14 -1.47 13.62
CA THR A 108 1.87 -0.75 13.58
C THR A 108 1.98 0.40 12.59
N LEU A 109 1.09 0.43 11.60
CA LEU A 109 1.02 1.52 10.65
C LEU A 109 0.12 2.61 11.25
N PRO A 110 0.60 3.87 11.33
CA PRO A 110 -0.22 4.94 11.87
C PRO A 110 -1.49 5.09 11.01
N GLU A 111 -2.66 5.06 11.65
CA GLU A 111 -3.87 5.59 11.01
C GLU A 111 -3.55 7.01 10.58
N ILE A 112 -3.77 7.36 9.31
CA ILE A 112 -3.74 8.77 8.91
C ILE A 112 -4.74 9.46 9.82
N PRO A 113 -4.34 10.43 10.67
CA PRO A 113 -5.28 11.12 11.52
C PRO A 113 -6.35 11.71 10.61
N VAL A 114 -7.59 11.22 10.70
CA VAL A 114 -8.70 11.83 9.98
C VAL A 114 -8.73 13.28 10.44
N PRO A 115 -8.45 14.27 9.58
CA PRO A 115 -8.48 15.66 10.00
C PRO A 115 -9.85 15.90 10.63
N PRO A 116 -9.95 16.48 11.84
CA PRO A 116 -11.23 16.73 12.45
C PRO A 116 -12.08 17.48 11.42
N PRO A 117 -13.36 17.09 11.22
CA PRO A 117 -14.22 17.73 10.23
C PRO A 117 -14.09 19.24 10.41
N LYS A 118 -13.68 19.93 9.35
CA LYS A 118 -13.62 21.40 9.35
C LYS A 118 -14.98 21.84 9.86
N LYS A 119 -15.03 22.49 11.03
CA LYS A 119 -16.22 23.18 11.46
C LYS A 119 -16.50 24.19 10.36
N GLU A 120 -17.45 23.89 9.47
CA GLU A 120 -17.97 24.88 8.55
C GLU A 120 -18.48 26.01 9.45
N ALA A 121 -17.88 27.19 9.30
CA ALA A 121 -18.37 28.35 10.00
C ALA A 121 -19.83 28.54 9.55
N SER A 122 -20.77 28.31 10.47
CA SER A 122 -22.16 28.66 10.26
C SER A 122 -22.21 30.13 9.88
N ARG A 123 -22.37 30.44 8.59
CA ARG A 123 -22.65 31.79 8.12
C ARG A 123 -24.08 32.12 8.54
N THR A 124 -24.28 32.51 9.80
CA THR A 124 -25.43 33.31 10.18
C THR A 124 -25.19 34.72 9.67
N GLY A 125 -25.46 34.92 8.38
CA GLY A 125 -25.65 36.26 7.82
C GLY A 125 -27.04 36.73 8.21
N ILE A 126 -27.13 37.63 9.19
CA ILE A 126 -28.31 38.50 9.33
C ILE A 126 -27.91 39.84 8.75
N TYR A 127 -28.42 40.15 7.56
CA TYR A 127 -28.44 41.51 7.04
C TYR A 127 -29.58 42.25 7.75
N SER A 128 -29.26 43.30 8.50
CA SER A 128 -30.24 44.31 8.93
C SER A 128 -29.99 45.60 8.14
N PHE A 129 -30.94 45.96 7.28
CA PHE A 129 -31.02 47.30 6.71
C PHE A 129 -31.64 48.22 7.76
N ASN A 130 -30.91 49.26 8.17
CA ASN A 130 -31.48 50.37 8.93
C ASN A 130 -32.23 51.29 7.96
N THR A 131 -33.53 51.49 8.18
CA THR A 131 -34.24 52.67 7.69
C THR A 131 -34.52 53.58 8.89
N LEU A 132 -33.99 54.80 8.87
CA LEU A 132 -34.43 55.89 9.73
C LEU A 132 -34.99 57.01 8.85
N SER A 133 -36.22 57.40 9.22
CA SER A 133 -37.06 58.58 8.89
C SER A 133 -36.70 59.46 7.71
#